data_AF-A0A6G3RXL7-F1
#
_entry.id   AF-A0A6G3RXL7-F1
#
_cell.length_a   1.000
_cell.length_b   1.000
_cell.length_c   1.000
_cell.angle_alpha   90.00
_cell.angle_beta   90.00
_cell.angle_gamma   90.00
#
_symmetry.space_group_name_H-M   'P 1'
#
loop_
_entity.id
_entity.type
_entity.pdbx_description
1 polymer ?
#
loop_
_entity_poly.entity_id
_entity_poly.type
_entity_poly.pdbx_seq_one_letter_code
_entity_poly.pdbx_strand_id
1 'polypeptide(L)'
;MKSEEIPFVGGPLDGRTLPVLTTATGNPPKVYKVPVPDADGGPDTVLVYVREPVPDGKAVRLVQKWQYAFRPDGKVERAVRWPWSKKPKKA
;
A
#
# COMPACT_ATOMS: atom_id res chain seq x y z
N MET A 1 10.11 -16.66 8.05
CA MET A 1 9.46 -15.43 7.54
C MET A 1 10.26 -14.98 6.34
N LYS A 2 9.63 -14.65 5.20
CA LYS A 2 10.33 -14.26 3.98
C LYS A 2 10.14 -12.75 3.76
N SER A 3 11.11 -12.11 3.13
CA SER A 3 10.98 -10.74 2.61
C SER A 3 10.93 -10.78 1.08
N GLU A 4 10.17 -9.87 0.49
CA GLU A 4 10.09 -9.66 -0.95
C GLU A 4 10.44 -8.22 -1.29
N GLU A 5 11.17 -8.02 -2.39
CA GLU A 5 11.53 -6.70 -2.90
C GLU A 5 10.34 -6.10 -3.67
N ILE A 6 9.68 -5.11 -3.07
CA ILE A 6 8.45 -4.53 -3.59
C ILE A 6 8.66 -3.05 -3.94
N PRO A 7 8.29 -2.61 -5.16
CA PRO A 7 8.39 -1.22 -5.57
C PRO A 7 7.28 -0.36 -4.94
N PHE A 8 7.63 0.88 -4.63
CA PHE A 8 6.74 1.91 -4.10
C PHE A 8 6.50 2.98 -5.18
N VAL A 9 5.26 3.44 -5.32
CA VAL A 9 4.86 4.41 -6.36
C VAL A 9 3.97 5.53 -5.83
N GLY A 10 4.05 6.70 -6.47
CA GLY A 10 3.15 7.86 -6.32
C GLY A 10 3.35 8.73 -5.08
N GLY A 11 4.38 8.49 -4.26
CA GLY A 11 4.60 9.20 -2.99
C GLY A 11 6.07 9.49 -2.68
N PRO A 12 6.41 9.86 -1.43
CA PRO A 12 7.79 10.16 -1.03
C PRO A 12 8.79 9.01 -1.22
N LEU A 13 8.30 7.78 -1.37
CA LEU A 13 9.11 6.59 -1.67
C LEU A 13 9.01 6.15 -3.14
N ASP A 14 8.48 6.99 -4.03
CA ASP A 14 8.35 6.69 -5.45
C ASP A 14 9.71 6.28 -6.05
N GLY A 15 9.69 5.21 -6.85
CA GLY A 15 10.89 4.65 -7.50
C GLY A 15 11.79 3.82 -6.58
N ARG A 16 11.47 3.72 -5.29
CA ARG A 16 12.22 2.85 -4.36
C ARG A 16 11.64 1.45 -4.34
N THR A 17 12.54 0.48 -4.18
CA THR A 17 12.18 -0.91 -3.90
C THR A 17 12.63 -1.24 -2.49
N LEU A 18 11.73 -1.72 -1.65
CA LEU A 18 12.04 -2.06 -0.26
C LEU A 18 11.77 -3.54 0.02
N PRO A 19 12.60 -4.18 0.85
CA PRO A 19 12.31 -5.52 1.34
C PRO A 19 11.16 -5.47 2.34
N VAL A 20 10.00 -6.00 1.96
CA VAL A 20 8.81 -6.06 2.82
C VAL A 20 8.60 -7.49 3.29
N LEU A 21 8.35 -7.65 4.59
CA LEU A 21 8.05 -8.95 5.18
C LEU A 21 6.73 -9.48 4.64
N THR A 22 6.75 -10.68 4.08
CA THR A 22 5.56 -11.37 3.61
C THR A 22 5.00 -12.29 4.68
N THR A 23 3.70 -12.55 4.61
CA THR A 23 3.06 -13.59 5.43
C THR A 23 3.56 -14.99 5.04
N ALA A 24 3.17 -16.02 5.80
CA ALA A 24 3.48 -17.42 5.47
C ALA A 24 2.98 -17.82 4.06
N THR A 25 1.91 -17.20 3.56
CA THR A 25 1.37 -17.40 2.20
C THR A 25 2.15 -16.62 1.13
N GLY A 26 3.21 -15.91 1.49
CA GLY A 26 4.01 -15.10 0.56
C GLY A 26 3.34 -13.79 0.15
N ASN A 27 2.22 -13.41 0.77
CA ASN A 27 1.52 -12.17 0.45
C ASN A 27 2.07 -11.03 1.31
N PRO A 28 2.45 -9.89 0.71
CA PRO A 28 2.81 -8.71 1.48
C PRO A 28 1.57 -8.13 2.19
N PRO A 29 1.74 -7.36 3.29
CA PRO A 29 0.65 -6.71 4.00
C PRO A 29 -0.24 -5.89 3.06
N LYS A 30 -1.56 -5.82 3.32
CA LYS A 30 -2.43 -5.01 2.46
C LYS A 30 -2.09 -3.52 2.53
N VAL A 31 -1.64 -3.06 3.69
CA VAL A 31 -1.35 -1.65 4.00
C VAL A 31 0.02 -1.58 4.64
N TYR A 32 0.85 -0.67 4.16
CA TYR A 32 2.15 -0.35 4.72
C TYR A 32 2.13 1.10 5.21
N LYS A 33 2.47 1.30 6.49
CA LYS A 33 2.46 2.63 7.13
C LYS A 33 3.88 3.01 7.50
N VAL A 34 4.29 4.22 7.14
CA VAL A 34 5.61 4.75 7.47
C VAL A 34 5.43 6.03 8.29
N PRO A 35 5.76 6.02 9.60
CA PRO A 35 5.82 7.26 10.36
C PRO A 35 7.02 8.08 9.88
N VAL A 36 6.76 9.32 9.49
CA VAL A 36 7.78 10.28 9.08
C VAL A 36 7.80 11.37 10.14
N PRO A 37 8.90 11.51 10.90
CA PRO A 37 9.04 12.60 11.85
C PRO A 37 9.09 13.94 11.12
N ASP A 38 8.41 14.94 11.67
CA ASP A 38 8.48 16.29 11.16
C ASP A 38 9.86 16.91 11.49
N ALA A 39 10.45 17.61 10.52
CA ALA A 39 11.79 18.17 10.66
C ALA A 39 11.83 19.36 11.64
N ASP A 40 10.71 20.06 11.82
CA ASP A 40 10.54 21.20 12.73
C ASP A 40 9.99 20.78 14.11
N GLY A 41 9.88 19.47 14.37
CA GLY A 41 9.37 18.94 15.64
C GLY A 41 7.84 18.94 15.76
N GLY A 42 7.13 19.12 14.65
CA GLY A 42 5.68 18.92 14.56
C GLY A 42 5.23 17.46 14.76
N PRO A 43 3.91 17.21 14.72
CA PRO A 43 3.37 15.84 14.83
C PRO A 43 3.85 14.95 13.67
N ASP A 44 4.08 13.67 13.94
CA ASP A 44 4.50 12.72 12.92
C ASP A 44 3.46 12.58 11.81
N THR A 45 3.94 12.53 10.57
CA THR A 45 3.08 12.26 9.41
C THR A 45 3.18 10.80 9.05
N VAL A 46 2.04 10.10 9.01
CA VAL A 46 2.00 8.70 8.60
C VAL A 46 1.72 8.59 7.11
N LEU A 47 2.73 8.19 6.34
CA LEU A 47 2.54 7.84 4.93
C LEU A 47 1.85 6.49 4.83
N VAL A 48 0.79 6.40 4.01
CA VAL A 48 0.04 5.18 3.80
C VAL A 48 0.22 4.70 2.38
N TYR A 49 0.66 3.44 2.24
CA TYR A 49 0.74 2.75 0.96
C TYR A 49 -0.15 1.52 0.96
N VAL A 50 -0.86 1.28 -0.14
CA VAL A 50 -1.75 0.13 -0.33
C VAL A 50 -1.17 -0.80 -1.38
N ARG A 51 -1.17 -2.10 -1.11
CA ARG A 51 -0.69 -3.09 -2.07
C ARG A 51 -1.65 -3.16 -3.26
N GLU A 52 -1.12 -3.13 -4.46
CA GLU A 52 -1.85 -3.24 -5.73
C GLU A 52 -1.13 -4.22 -6.65
N PRO A 53 -1.86 -4.97 -7.50
CA PRO A 53 -1.22 -5.76 -8.53
C PRO A 53 -0.42 -4.85 -9.46
N VAL A 54 0.76 -5.28 -9.86
CA VAL A 54 1.52 -4.56 -10.90
C VAL A 54 0.68 -4.62 -12.19
N PRO A 55 0.40 -3.47 -12.85
CA PRO A 55 -0.37 -3.47 -14.09
C PRO A 55 0.35 -4.28 -15.17
N ASP A 56 -0.45 -4.95 -15.99
CA ASP A 56 0.04 -5.81 -17.08
C ASP A 56 1.01 -5.04 -18.00
N GLY A 57 2.12 -5.68 -18.39
CA GLY A 57 3.17 -5.06 -19.19
C GLY A 57 4.16 -4.14 -18.44
N LYS A 58 3.96 -3.85 -17.14
CA LYS A 58 4.94 -3.12 -16.30
C LYS A 58 5.71 -3.99 -15.33
N ALA A 59 5.42 -5.28 -15.26
CA ALA A 59 6.17 -6.23 -14.44
C ALA A 59 7.57 -6.43 -15.04
N VAL A 60 8.58 -5.77 -14.46
CA VAL A 60 9.99 -5.87 -14.90
C VAL A 60 10.59 -7.25 -14.61
N ARG A 61 9.95 -8.06 -13.75
CA ARG A 61 10.38 -9.43 -13.44
C ARG A 61 9.18 -10.37 -13.42
N LEU A 62 9.38 -11.60 -13.89
CA LEU A 62 8.41 -12.71 -13.90
C LEU A 62 7.81 -13.03 -12.50
N VAL A 63 8.37 -12.45 -11.44
CA VAL A 63 8.03 -12.67 -10.03
C VAL A 63 7.36 -11.48 -9.35
N GLN A 64 7.43 -10.25 -9.89
CA GLN A 64 6.96 -9.07 -9.18
C GLN A 64 5.45 -8.88 -9.38
N LYS A 65 4.67 -9.49 -8.49
CA LYS A 65 3.19 -9.48 -8.54
C LYS A 65 2.57 -8.24 -7.93
N TRP A 66 3.31 -7.55 -7.06
CA TRP A 66 2.77 -6.50 -6.20
C TRP A 66 3.62 -5.22 -6.28
N GLN A 67 2.95 -4.08 -6.15
CA GLN A 67 3.53 -2.77 -5.88
C GLN A 67 2.75 -2.10 -4.74
N TYR A 68 3.38 -1.14 -4.08
CA TYR A 68 2.75 -0.31 -3.06
C TYR A 68 2.46 1.08 -3.63
N ALA A 69 1.19 1.42 -3.79
CA ALA A 69 0.78 2.74 -4.24
C ALA A 69 0.45 3.67 -3.06
N PHE A 70 0.98 4.89 -3.12
CA PHE A 70 0.76 5.92 -2.13
C PHE A 70 -0.70 6.37 -2.11
N ARG A 71 -1.25 6.54 -0.90
CA ARG A 71 -2.57 7.11 -0.67
C ARG A 71 -2.41 8.49 -0.03
N PRO A 72 -2.55 9.59 -0.79
CA PRO A 72 -2.32 10.94 -0.28
C PRO A 72 -3.35 11.34 0.79
N ASP A 73 -4.55 10.77 0.73
CA ASP A 73 -5.61 10.97 1.71
C ASP A 73 -5.39 10.17 3.02
N GLY A 74 -4.40 9.26 3.05
CA GLY A 74 -4.11 8.41 4.21
C GLY A 74 -5.19 7.36 4.51
N LYS A 75 -6.26 7.26 3.72
CA LYS A 75 -7.35 6.31 3.95
C LYS A 75 -7.14 5.06 3.10
N VAL A 76 -7.58 3.94 3.67
CA VAL A 76 -7.64 2.67 2.97
C VAL A 76 -9.10 2.36 2.79
N GLU A 77 -9.56 2.31 1.54
CA GLU A 77 -10.94 1.93 1.23
C GLU A 77 -11.18 0.48 1.71
N ARG A 78 -11.84 0.36 2.86
CA ARG A 78 -12.41 -0.90 3.35
C ARG A 78 -13.91 -0.84 3.11
N ALA A 79 -14.31 -0.98 1.85
CA ALA A 79 -15.70 -1.23 1.53
C ALA A 79 -16.03 -2.66 1.99
N VAL A 80 -16.78 -2.77 3.08
CA VAL A 80 -17.33 -4.03 3.51
C VAL A 80 -18.56 -4.31 2.65
N ARG A 81 -18.38 -5.11 1.60
CA ARG A 81 -19.47 -5.54 0.71
C ARG A 81 -20.15 -6.77 1.30
N TRP A 82 -21.00 -6.56 2.31
CA TRP A 82 -21.96 -7.59 2.69
C TRP A 82 -23.19 -7.52 1.79
N PRO A 83 -23.83 -8.66 1.49
CA PRO A 83 -25.08 -8.67 0.72
C PRO A 83 -26.24 -7.94 1.44
N TRP A 84 -26.11 -7.65 2.74
CA TRP A 84 -27.08 -6.85 3.52
C TRP A 84 -26.59 -5.42 3.84
N SER A 85 -25.43 -4.99 3.33
CA SER A 85 -25.01 -3.59 3.47
C SER A 85 -25.85 -2.70 2.57
N LYS A 86 -26.85 -2.01 3.14
CA LYS A 86 -27.66 -1.01 2.43
C LYS A 86 -26.74 0.08 1.86
N LYS A 87 -26.85 0.37 0.55
CA LYS A 87 -26.19 1.55 -0.06
C LYS A 87 -26.73 2.82 0.63
N PRO A 88 -25.89 3.78 1.04
CA PRO A 88 -26.39 5.06 1.50
C PRO A 88 -27.21 5.72 0.38
N LYS A 89 -28.46 6.10 0.68
CA LYS A 89 -29.27 6.92 -0.24
C LYS A 89 -28.50 8.23 -0.47
N LYS A 90 -28.13 8.51 -1.71
CA LYS A 90 -27.71 9.85 -2.10
C LYS A 90 -28.93 10.76 -1.92
N ALA A 91 -28.79 11.81 -1.11
CA ALA A 91 -29.73 12.93 -1.02
C ALA A 91 -29.64 13.77 -2.30
#